data_AF-Q1H3P6-F1
#
_entry.id   AF-Q1H3P6-F1
#
_cell.length_a   1.000
_cell.length_b   1.000
_cell.length_c   1.000
_cell.angle_alpha   90.00
_cell.angle_beta   90.00
_cell.angle_gamma   90.00
#
_symmetry.space_group_name_H-M   'P 1'
#
loop_
_entity.id
_entity.type
_entity.pdbx_description
1 polymer ?
#
loop_
_entity_poly.entity_id
_entity_poly.type
_entity_poly.pdbx_seq_one_letter_code
_entity_poly.pdbx_strand_id
1 'polypeptide(L)' 'MSQAPKLKASDEVIQEILRSIDLLRFGSIEITVHDSRVTQIERREKIRFNNEATKPKPALQNAVNH' A
#
# COMPACT_ATOMS: atom_id res chain seq x y z
N MET A 1 34.58 28.68 6.56
CA MET A 1 33.18 28.78 6.11
C MET A 1 32.50 27.48 6.42
N SER A 2 31.31 27.59 7.00
CA SER A 2 30.61 26.62 7.83
C SER A 2 30.04 25.45 7.02
N GLN A 3 30.41 24.21 7.35
CA GLN A 3 29.62 23.07 6.90
C GLN A 3 28.28 23.10 7.64
N ALA A 4 27.21 23.39 6.91
CA ALA A 4 25.84 23.23 7.39
C ALA A 4 25.61 21.77 7.80
N PRO A 5 24.85 21.49 8.89
CA PRO A 5 24.62 20.13 9.32
C PRO A 5 23.82 19.41 8.23
N LYS A 6 24.44 18.41 7.60
CA LYS A 6 23.82 17.60 6.56
C LYS A 6 22.89 16.59 7.25
N LEU A 7 21.75 17.07 7.75
CA LEU A 7 20.61 16.24 8.11
C LEU A 7 20.04 15.68 6.80
N LYS A 8 20.67 14.64 6.27
CA LYS A 8 20.15 13.92 5.12
C LYS A 8 20.01 12.46 5.51
N ALA A 9 18.78 11.95 5.43
CA ALA A 9 18.58 10.52 5.27
C ALA A 9 19.49 10.06 4.12
N SER A 10 20.10 8.87 4.25
CA SER A 10 20.93 8.34 3.17
C SER A 10 20.11 8.26 1.89
N ASP A 11 20.75 8.44 0.74
CA ASP A 11 20.05 8.40 -0.56
C ASP A 11 19.31 7.05 -0.73
N GLU A 12 19.85 5.96 -0.18
CA GLU A 12 19.20 4.65 -0.12
C GLU A 12 17.86 4.66 0.62
N VAL A 13 17.78 5.31 1.79
CA VAL A 13 16.52 5.43 2.56
C VAL A 13 15.47 6.21 1.79
N ILE A 14 15.89 7.28 1.10
CA ILE A 14 14.99 8.08 0.28
C ILE A 14 14.44 7.24 -0.88
N GLN A 15 15.31 6.49 -1.57
CA GLN A 15 14.90 5.59 -2.65
C GLN A 15 13.93 4.51 -2.17
N GLU A 16 14.16 3.93 -0.99
CA GLU A 16 13.28 2.89 -0.44
C GLU A 16 11.91 3.44 -0.05
N ILE A 17 11.84 4.66 0.50
CA ILE A 17 10.57 5.35 0.80
C ILE A 17 9.80 5.61 -0.50
N LEU A 18 10.46 6.15 -1.53
CA LEU A 18 9.84 6.41 -2.83
C LEU A 18 9.29 5.13 -3.46
N ARG A 19 10.12 4.07 -3.48
CA ARG A 19 9.72 2.76 -3.98
C ARG A 19 8.53 2.18 -3.21
N SER A 20 8.53 2.32 -1.88
CA SER A 20 7.44 1.83 -1.03
C SER A 20 6.12 2.54 -1.34
N ILE A 21 6.17 3.85 -1.62
CA ILE A 21 5.00 4.65 -2.02
C ILE A 21 4.49 4.19 -3.40
N ASP A 22 5.37 4.03 -4.38
CA ASP A 22 5.00 3.63 -5.75
C ASP A 22 4.33 2.24 -5.79
N LEU A 23 4.77 1.32 -4.94
CA LEU A 23 4.23 -0.04 -4.88
C LEU A 23 2.96 -0.16 -4.03
N LEU A 24 2.61 0.85 -3.23
CA LEU A 24 1.49 0.76 -2.29
C LEU A 24 0.18 1.22 -2.95
N ARG A 25 -0.71 0.28 -3.26
CA ARG A 25 -2.02 0.60 -3.87
C ARG A 25 -3.03 1.12 -2.84
N PHE A 26 -3.11 0.47 -1.69
CA PHE A 26 -3.97 0.85 -0.58
C PHE A 26 -3.30 0.45 0.73
N GLY A 27 -3.11 1.38 1.67
CA GLY A 27 -2.51 1.05 2.96
C GLY A 27 -1.79 2.22 3.61
N SER A 28 -0.75 1.92 4.39
CA SER A 28 0.07 2.91 5.10
C SER A 28 1.55 2.53 5.09
N ILE A 29 2.40 3.55 5.13
CA ILE A 29 3.84 3.42 5.38
C ILE A 29 4.13 4.10 6.72
N GLU A 30 4.88 3.44 7.59
CA GLU A 30 5.29 3.95 8.89
C GLU A 30 6.82 4.02 8.95
N ILE A 31 7.36 5.17 9.35
CA ILE A 31 8.80 5.41 9.40
C ILE A 31 9.18 5.74 10.83
N THR A 32 10.08 4.96 11.41
CA THR A 32 10.59 5.19 12.75
C THR A 32 11.92 5.91 12.67
N VAL A 33 12.04 7.01 13.41
CA VAL A 33 13.24 7.83 13.48
C VAL A 33 13.72 7.88 14.93
N HIS A 34 14.97 7.49 15.14
CA HIS A 34 15.69 7.68 16.41
C HIS A 34 16.98 8.43 16.15
N ASP A 35 17.33 9.38 17.01
CA ASP A 35 18.56 10.18 16.90
C ASP A 35 18.76 10.84 15.52
N SER A 36 17.68 11.38 14.94
CA SER A 36 17.64 11.96 13.59
C SER A 36 18.03 10.99 12.46
N ARG A 37 17.97 9.68 12.70
CA ARG A 37 18.23 8.62 11.71
C ARG A 37 17.00 7.73 11.57
N VAL A 38 16.67 7.39 10.33
CA VAL A 38 15.66 6.38 10.06
C VAL A 38 16.20 5.03 10.51
N THR A 39 15.50 4.38 11.42
CA THR A 39 15.86 3.05 11.93
C THR A 39 14.97 1.95 11.39
N GLN A 40 13.77 2.30 10.92
CA GLN A 40 12.79 1.34 10.45
C GLN A 40 11.84 1.98 9.43
N ILE A 41 11.44 1.16 8.44
CA ILE A 41 10.42 1.48 7.45
C ILE A 41 9.49 0.26 7.40
N GLU A 42 8.22 0.44 7.76
CA GLU A 42 7.18 -0.57 7.63
C GLU A 42 6.18 -0.20 6.54
N ARG A 43 5.74 -1.19 5.77
CA ARG A 43 4.68 -1.05 4.75
C ARG A 43 3.53 -2.00 5.08
N ARG A 44 2.33 -1.44 5.27
CA ARG A 44 1.10 -2.20 5.52
C ARG A 44 0.15 -2.02 4.35
N GLU A 45 -0.22 -3.11 3.69
CA GLU A 45 -1.12 -3.10 2.53
C GLU A 45 -2.51 -3.62 2.92
N LYS A 46 -3.55 -2.93 2.44
CA LYS A 46 -4.96 -3.23 2.71
C LYS A 46 -5.62 -3.75 1.45
N ILE A 47 -5.79 -5.06 1.37
CA ILE A 47 -6.47 -5.73 0.27
C ILE A 47 -7.97 -5.77 0.60
N ARG A 48 -8.80 -5.21 -0.29
CA ARG A 48 -10.25 -5.43 -0.24
C ARG A 48 -10.58 -6.65 -1.08
N PHE A 49 -11.03 -7.71 -0.45
CA PHE A 49 -11.71 -8.80 -1.16
C PHE A 49 -13.09 -8.29 -1.51
N ASN A 50 -13.32 -7.92 -2.78
CA ASN A 50 -14.67 -7.60 -3.22
C ASN A 50 -15.47 -8.91 -3.20
N ASN A 51 -16.26 -9.12 -2.15
CA ASN A 51 -17.30 -10.14 -2.12
C ASN A 51 -18.45 -9.68 -3.02
N GLU A 52 -18.19 -9.49 -4.31
CA GLU A 52 -19.24 -9.66 -5.28
C GLU A 52 -19.48 -11.16 -5.37
N ALA A 53 -20.25 -11.63 -4.39
CA ALA A 53 -21.01 -12.85 -4.50
C ALA A 53 -21.63 -12.84 -5.89
N THR A 54 -21.13 -13.71 -6.75
CA THR A 54 -21.81 -14.14 -7.97
C THR A 54 -23.22 -14.52 -7.55
N LYS A 55 -24.18 -13.59 -7.69
CA LYS A 55 -25.60 -13.93 -7.58
C LYS A 55 -25.85 -14.89 -8.72
N PRO A 56 -26.16 -16.18 -8.47
CA PRO A 56 -26.64 -17.04 -9.54
C PRO A 56 -27.91 -16.38 -10.08
N LYS A 57 -27.88 -15.99 -11.35
CA LYS A 57 -29.03 -15.45 -12.07
C LYS A 57 -30.13 -16.52 -11.97
N PRO A 58 -31.30 -16.25 -11.37
CA PRO A 58 -32.37 -17.24 -11.36
C PRO A 58 -32.78 -17.49 -12.81
N ALA A 59 -32.57 -18.71 -13.28
CA ALA A 59 -33.06 -19.14 -14.58
C ALA A 59 -34.59 -19.13 -14.51
N LEU A 60 -35.20 -18.09 -15.08
CA LEU A 60 -36.58 -18.11 -15.50
C LEU A 60 -36.69 -19.13 -16.64
N GLN A 61 -37.04 -20.37 -16.30
CA GLN A 61 -37.48 -21.36 -17.27
C GLN A 61 -38.93 -21.76 -16.97
N ASN A 62 -39.84 -20.80 -17.11
CA ASN A 62 -41.23 -21.11 -17.42
C ASN A 62 -41.34 -21.24 -18.94
N ALA A 63 -41.12 -22.45 -19.46
CA ALA A 63 -41.54 -22.84 -20.80
C ALA A 63 -42.58 -23.95 -20.64
N VAL A 64 -43.82 -23.48 -20.72
CA VAL A 64 -45.07 -24.20 -20.97
C VAL A 64 -44.84 -25.34 -21.95
N ASN A 65 -45.19 -26.57 -21.56
CA ASN A 65 -45.41 -27.65 -22.52
C ASN A 65 -46.90 -27.98 -22.54
N HIS A 66 -47.47 -27.78 -23.73
CA HIS A 66 -48.79 -28.17 -24.20
C HIS A 66 -48.86 -29.68 -24.45
#